data_AF-A0A3B0CB47-F1
#
_entry.id   AF-A0A3B0CB47-F1
#
_cell.length_a   1.000
_cell.length_b   1.000
_cell.length_c   1.000
_cell.angle_alpha   90.00
_cell.angle_beta   90.00
_cell.angle_gamma   90.00
#
_symmetry.space_group_name_H-M   'P 1'
#
loop_
_entity.id
_entity.type
_entity.pdbx_description
1 polymer ?
#
loop_
_entity_poly.entity_id
_entity_poly.type
_entity_poly.pdbx_seq_one_letter_code
_entity_poly.pdbx_strand_id
1 'polypeptide(L)'
;MRTKRWQRRLLRVFAVLALLLVLLIYFSTNTIETDPYFESTYYKNTVAKMDTAFEKKTKTEGQLWAGFARINITPKYTEVSPDVSKDEFNAIKMAGYGDGQIAVGIHDSLFAKAIAIEVDGKELVFLSADMVLVPELVVLQVKSNLQGEIPREQIIFGATHTHASIGNCIPGFVGESFMGEFRPEVVTWLSGKLTRLIQNARKDKKPAKFSSGFIKAPHLIRNRIIGKTGRLNDKLDMVSFAQENGKKAVIGIFGAHATTIGPWNDTFSGDYPGYFQRSLEAQGIDLAMFFAGTVGSHSNKGKGEKFQKSKYIGESLADSAQVLLAKMQYDSIVTLTAINTEIEIPELQAFYVSDRLRLSPWAGSKLLAKMNSIHLQGIRLNDFVWIAMPYELSGEYGLDLKNALELAGYNSALTSFNGQYLGYIVPQKYYYYDTYEARLMGWYGPSMGDYLMELNFKLANELTDSRL
;
A
#
# COMPACT_ATOMS: atom_id res chain seq x y z
N MET A 1 5.09 -47.00 -48.43
CA MET A 1 4.29 -45.93 -49.09
C MET A 1 5.16 -44.70 -49.33
N ARG A 2 5.34 -44.25 -50.58
CA ARG A 2 6.09 -43.02 -50.89
C ARG A 2 5.27 -41.80 -50.45
N THR A 3 5.76 -41.03 -49.49
CA THR A 3 5.14 -39.77 -49.06
C THR A 3 4.97 -38.83 -50.25
N LYS A 4 3.73 -38.38 -50.50
CA LYS A 4 3.38 -37.49 -51.61
C LYS A 4 4.12 -36.15 -51.45
N ARG A 5 4.48 -35.48 -52.56
CA ARG A 5 5.23 -34.20 -52.52
C ARG A 5 4.59 -33.13 -51.63
N TRP A 6 3.26 -33.07 -51.58
CA TRP A 6 2.53 -32.13 -50.71
C TRP A 6 2.71 -32.45 -49.22
N GLN A 7 2.77 -33.73 -48.83
CA GLN A 7 3.02 -34.15 -47.44
C GLN A 7 4.41 -33.73 -46.97
N ARG A 8 5.42 -33.79 -47.85
CA ARG A 8 6.79 -33.31 -47.53
C ARG A 8 6.86 -31.79 -47.38
N ARG A 9 6.11 -31.03 -48.20
CA ARG A 9 6.00 -29.57 -48.05
C ARG A 9 5.30 -29.20 -46.75
N LEU A 10 4.19 -29.88 -46.46
CA LEU A 10 3.42 -29.72 -45.22
C LEU A 10 4.29 -30.01 -43.98
N LEU A 11 5.03 -31.13 -43.97
CA LEU A 11 5.96 -31.47 -42.90
C LEU A 11 7.08 -30.42 -42.71
N ARG A 12 7.61 -29.85 -43.80
CA ARG A 12 8.60 -28.76 -43.70
C ARG A 12 7.99 -27.50 -43.11
N VAL A 13 6.78 -27.14 -43.52
CA VAL A 13 6.06 -25.98 -42.94
C VAL A 13 5.83 -26.21 -41.46
N PHE A 14 5.34 -27.38 -41.05
CA PHE A 14 5.16 -27.72 -39.64
C PHE A 14 6.48 -27.71 -38.86
N ALA A 15 7.57 -28.24 -39.42
CA ALA A 15 8.87 -28.21 -38.77
C ALA A 15 9.41 -26.78 -38.59
N VAL A 16 9.22 -25.91 -39.59
CA VAL A 16 9.59 -24.49 -39.50
C VAL A 16 8.74 -23.77 -38.44
N LEU A 17 7.42 -23.97 -38.43
CA LEU A 17 6.55 -23.37 -37.43
C LEU A 17 6.88 -23.87 -36.01
N ALA A 18 7.17 -25.16 -35.86
CA ALA A 18 7.60 -25.73 -34.58
C ALA A 18 8.94 -25.13 -34.12
N LEU A 19 9.92 -24.99 -35.03
CA LEU A 19 11.20 -24.34 -34.72
C LEU A 19 11.01 -22.89 -34.32
N LEU A 20 10.18 -22.13 -35.03
CA LEU A 20 9.86 -20.74 -34.68
C LEU A 20 9.18 -20.64 -33.31
N LEU A 21 8.28 -21.56 -32.99
CA LEU A 21 7.64 -21.62 -31.67
C LEU A 21 8.65 -21.94 -30.56
N VAL A 22 9.56 -22.89 -30.79
CA VAL A 22 10.63 -23.21 -29.82
C VAL A 22 11.57 -22.03 -29.61
N LEU A 23 11.99 -21.35 -30.68
CA LEU A 23 12.81 -20.14 -30.58
C LEU A 23 12.06 -19.03 -29.85
N LEU A 24 10.78 -18.82 -30.15
CA LEU A 24 9.94 -17.85 -29.45
C LEU A 24 9.88 -18.16 -27.96
N ILE A 25 9.61 -19.41 -27.56
CA ILE A 25 9.59 -19.81 -26.15
C ILE A 25 10.97 -19.59 -25.51
N TYR A 26 12.04 -20.01 -26.18
CA TYR A 26 13.40 -19.87 -25.66
C TYR A 26 13.79 -18.40 -25.39
N PHE A 27 13.46 -17.48 -26.29
CA PHE A 27 13.78 -16.05 -26.12
C PHE A 27 12.76 -15.29 -25.25
N SER A 28 11.52 -15.77 -25.16
CA SER A 28 10.47 -15.16 -24.34
C SER A 28 10.42 -15.67 -22.92
N THR A 29 11.17 -16.70 -22.56
CA THR A 29 11.18 -17.26 -21.20
C THR A 29 12.56 -17.15 -20.56
N ASN A 30 12.59 -17.19 -19.24
CA ASN A 30 13.82 -17.23 -18.44
C ASN A 30 13.62 -18.12 -17.21
N THR A 31 14.71 -18.59 -16.61
CA THR A 31 14.64 -19.37 -15.37
C THR A 31 14.32 -18.50 -14.15
N ILE A 32 13.80 -19.11 -13.09
CA ILE A 32 13.69 -18.45 -11.77
C ILE A 32 15.11 -18.27 -11.20
N GLU A 33 15.44 -17.05 -10.80
CA GLU A 33 16.70 -16.72 -10.13
C GLU A 33 16.55 -16.97 -8.62
N THR A 34 17.48 -17.76 -8.08
CA THR A 34 17.53 -18.14 -6.67
C THR A 34 18.85 -17.75 -6.02
N ASP A 35 19.65 -16.93 -6.70
CA ASP A 35 20.94 -16.51 -6.19
C ASP A 35 20.76 -15.67 -4.92
N PRO A 36 21.73 -15.72 -3.97
CA PRO A 36 21.63 -14.95 -2.75
C PRO A 36 21.58 -13.45 -3.04
N TYR A 37 20.53 -12.77 -2.57
CA TYR A 37 20.29 -11.37 -2.90
C TYR A 37 21.42 -10.44 -2.46
N PHE A 38 22.15 -10.77 -1.38
CA PHE A 38 23.24 -9.95 -0.85
C PHE A 38 24.49 -9.91 -1.74
N GLU A 39 24.61 -10.79 -2.73
CA GLU A 39 25.71 -10.77 -3.71
C GLU A 39 25.39 -9.89 -4.93
N SER A 40 24.11 -9.56 -5.12
CA SER A 40 23.59 -8.84 -6.29
C SER A 40 24.01 -7.36 -6.34
N THR A 41 23.96 -6.80 -7.54
CA THR A 41 24.21 -5.36 -7.75
C THR A 41 23.10 -4.49 -7.16
N TYR A 42 21.83 -4.90 -7.30
CA TYR A 42 20.70 -4.11 -6.77
C TYR A 42 20.77 -3.97 -5.25
N TYR A 43 21.20 -5.03 -4.53
CA TYR A 43 21.38 -4.98 -3.09
C TYR A 43 22.51 -4.00 -2.71
N LYS A 44 23.68 -4.13 -3.33
CA LYS A 44 24.84 -3.26 -3.06
C LYS A 44 24.50 -1.78 -3.30
N ASN A 45 23.82 -1.49 -4.41
CA ASN A 45 23.35 -0.14 -4.73
C ASN A 45 22.35 0.38 -3.70
N THR A 46 21.42 -0.47 -3.27
CA THR A 46 20.40 -0.10 -2.28
C THR A 46 21.02 0.20 -0.92
N VAL A 47 21.92 -0.66 -0.44
CA VAL A 47 22.63 -0.42 0.82
C VAL A 47 23.42 0.89 0.77
N ALA A 48 24.14 1.17 -0.33
CA ALA A 48 24.86 2.43 -0.48
C ALA A 48 23.92 3.67 -0.47
N LYS A 49 22.74 3.56 -1.09
CA LYS A 49 21.70 4.61 -1.04
C LYS A 49 21.12 4.78 0.36
N MET A 50 20.95 3.69 1.11
CA MET A 50 20.50 3.72 2.50
C MET A 50 21.52 4.38 3.40
N ASP A 51 22.80 3.97 3.33
CA ASP A 51 23.88 4.56 4.11
C ASP A 51 23.99 6.07 3.85
N THR A 52 23.91 6.48 2.58
CA THR A 52 23.88 7.91 2.20
C THR A 52 22.67 8.65 2.80
N ALA A 53 21.51 8.01 2.86
CA ALA A 53 20.31 8.60 3.45
C ALA A 53 20.41 8.69 4.99
N PHE A 54 21.06 7.72 5.61
CA PHE A 54 21.30 7.64 7.05
C PHE A 54 22.25 8.74 7.52
N GLU A 55 23.34 8.98 6.80
CA GLU A 55 24.26 10.09 7.06
C GLU A 55 23.58 11.47 6.97
N LYS A 56 22.56 11.58 6.12
CA LYS A 56 21.77 12.82 5.93
C LYS A 56 20.58 12.92 6.88
N LYS A 57 20.33 11.93 7.75
CA LYS A 57 19.17 11.93 8.64
C LYS A 57 19.26 13.14 9.59
N THR A 58 18.18 13.90 9.67
CA THR A 58 18.06 14.98 10.65
C THR A 58 17.10 14.57 11.76
N LYS A 59 17.54 14.77 13.00
CA LYS A 59 16.74 14.66 14.21
C LYS A 59 16.41 16.07 14.67
N THR A 60 15.13 16.38 14.79
CA THR A 60 14.65 17.65 15.35
C THR A 60 13.83 17.38 16.61
N GLU A 61 13.81 18.32 17.53
CA GLU A 61 13.03 18.23 18.76
C GLU A 61 12.40 19.60 19.04
N GLY A 62 11.11 19.63 19.36
CA GLY A 62 10.43 20.87 19.66
C GLY A 62 8.92 20.72 19.81
N GLN A 63 8.26 21.87 19.91
CA GLN A 63 6.79 21.93 19.95
C GLN A 63 6.21 21.32 18.66
N LEU A 64 5.30 20.36 18.83
CA LEU A 64 4.56 19.78 17.72
C LEU A 64 3.48 20.75 17.23
N TRP A 65 3.39 20.88 15.91
CA TRP A 65 2.25 21.48 15.22
C TRP A 65 1.56 20.41 14.38
N ALA A 66 0.24 20.44 14.33
CA ALA A 66 -0.54 19.50 13.52
C ALA A 66 -1.75 20.18 12.86
N GLY A 67 -2.02 19.83 11.60
CA GLY A 67 -3.13 20.36 10.81
C GLY A 67 -3.84 19.25 10.03
N PHE A 68 -5.16 19.36 9.92
CA PHE A 68 -6.01 18.25 9.48
C PHE A 68 -6.93 18.66 8.33
N ALA A 69 -7.04 17.78 7.34
CA ALA A 69 -7.98 17.98 6.24
C ALA A 69 -8.61 16.66 5.77
N ARG A 70 -9.80 16.79 5.18
CA ARG A 70 -10.48 15.73 4.42
C ARG A 70 -11.00 16.30 3.10
N ILE A 71 -11.04 15.47 2.07
CA ILE A 71 -11.65 15.79 0.79
C ILE A 71 -12.45 14.60 0.28
N ASN A 72 -13.64 14.86 -0.27
CA ASN A 72 -14.45 13.83 -0.91
C ASN A 72 -13.81 13.48 -2.27
N ILE A 73 -13.57 12.18 -2.48
CA ILE A 73 -13.02 11.60 -3.71
C ILE A 73 -14.01 10.59 -4.32
N THR A 74 -15.31 10.72 -4.08
CA THR A 74 -16.33 9.83 -4.64
C THR A 74 -16.69 10.30 -6.05
N PRO A 75 -16.41 9.52 -7.10
CA PRO A 75 -16.88 9.84 -8.44
C PRO A 75 -18.42 9.81 -8.49
N LYS A 76 -19.02 10.75 -9.22
CA LYS A 76 -20.45 10.74 -9.54
C LYS A 76 -20.66 10.06 -10.88
N TYR A 77 -21.50 9.04 -10.90
CA TYR A 77 -21.88 8.37 -12.14
C TYR A 77 -22.85 9.25 -12.95
N THR A 78 -22.58 9.45 -14.24
CA THR A 78 -23.52 10.04 -15.21
C THR A 78 -23.44 9.35 -16.56
N GLU A 79 -24.60 9.03 -17.14
CA GLU A 79 -24.67 8.46 -18.50
C GLU A 79 -24.48 9.53 -19.59
N VAL A 80 -24.75 10.81 -19.28
CA VAL A 80 -24.79 11.90 -20.25
C VAL A 80 -23.69 12.90 -19.97
N SER A 81 -22.77 13.07 -20.92
CA SER A 81 -21.75 14.13 -20.97
C SER A 81 -20.97 14.33 -19.66
N PRO A 82 -20.10 13.38 -19.26
CA PRO A 82 -19.34 13.48 -18.01
C PRO A 82 -18.47 14.74 -17.97
N ASP A 83 -18.55 15.47 -16.86
CA ASP A 83 -17.76 16.66 -16.56
C ASP A 83 -16.86 16.41 -15.35
N VAL A 84 -15.59 16.10 -15.62
CA VAL A 84 -14.58 15.82 -14.59
C VAL A 84 -14.42 16.98 -13.60
N SER A 85 -14.70 18.23 -14.02
CA SER A 85 -14.65 19.40 -13.12
C SER A 85 -15.75 19.40 -12.05
N LYS A 86 -16.83 18.63 -12.29
CA LYS A 86 -17.96 18.42 -11.37
C LYS A 86 -17.92 17.06 -10.67
N ASP A 87 -16.79 16.37 -10.76
CA ASP A 87 -16.57 15.01 -10.25
C ASP A 87 -17.43 13.94 -10.98
N GLU A 88 -17.85 14.21 -12.23
CA GLU A 88 -18.73 13.33 -13.01
C GLU A 88 -17.98 12.43 -14.01
N PHE A 89 -18.33 11.14 -14.03
CA PHE A 89 -17.71 10.12 -14.88
C PHE A 89 -18.76 9.12 -15.39
N ASN A 90 -18.57 8.57 -16.60
CA ASN A 90 -19.51 7.64 -17.22
C ASN A 90 -19.22 6.16 -16.95
N ALA A 91 -18.01 5.81 -16.53
CA ALA A 91 -17.64 4.44 -16.18
C ALA A 91 -16.33 4.45 -15.37
N ILE A 92 -16.45 4.39 -14.05
CA ILE A 92 -15.33 4.06 -13.17
C ILE A 92 -15.48 2.61 -12.75
N LYS A 93 -14.53 1.76 -13.11
CA LYS A 93 -14.46 0.38 -12.62
C LYS A 93 -13.90 0.39 -11.20
N MET A 94 -14.45 -0.48 -10.34
CA MET A 94 -13.87 -0.67 -9.02
C MET A 94 -12.62 -1.54 -9.09
N ALA A 95 -11.61 -1.16 -8.33
CA ALA A 95 -10.29 -1.79 -8.39
C ALA A 95 -10.09 -2.92 -7.38
N GLY A 96 -9.29 -3.92 -7.76
CA GLY A 96 -8.75 -4.94 -6.86
C GLY A 96 -9.36 -6.34 -6.99
N TYR A 97 -10.43 -6.52 -7.77
CA TYR A 97 -11.01 -7.84 -8.06
C TYR A 97 -10.92 -8.20 -9.55
N GLY A 98 -9.78 -7.92 -10.19
CA GLY A 98 -9.62 -8.10 -11.63
C GLY A 98 -10.46 -7.08 -12.40
N ASP A 99 -11.20 -7.52 -13.43
CA ASP A 99 -12.10 -6.67 -14.20
C ASP A 99 -13.39 -6.36 -13.41
N GLY A 100 -13.25 -5.57 -12.35
CA GLY A 100 -14.32 -5.24 -11.41
C GLY A 100 -15.52 -4.55 -12.07
N GLN A 101 -16.64 -4.51 -11.34
CA GLN A 101 -17.87 -3.86 -11.79
C GLN A 101 -17.65 -2.36 -12.04
N ILE A 102 -18.40 -1.80 -12.98
CA ILE A 102 -18.57 -0.34 -13.07
C ILE A 102 -19.38 0.10 -11.85
N ALA A 103 -18.88 1.09 -11.12
CA ALA A 103 -19.60 1.69 -10.02
C ALA A 103 -20.76 2.53 -10.56
N VAL A 104 -21.99 2.08 -10.32
CA VAL A 104 -23.24 2.75 -10.72
C VAL A 104 -23.93 3.43 -9.55
N GLY A 105 -23.42 3.25 -8.33
CA GLY A 105 -23.96 3.86 -7.12
C GLY A 105 -22.91 4.11 -6.03
N ILE A 106 -23.38 4.66 -4.91
CA ILE A 106 -22.56 4.99 -3.74
C ILE A 106 -23.28 4.39 -2.53
N HIS A 107 -22.72 3.35 -1.92
CA HIS A 107 -23.21 2.85 -0.63
C HIS A 107 -22.72 3.77 0.49
N ASP A 108 -21.43 4.11 0.46
CA ASP A 108 -20.88 5.20 1.27
C ASP A 108 -19.77 5.95 0.54
N SER A 109 -19.67 7.25 0.82
CA SER A 109 -18.69 8.14 0.17
C SER A 109 -17.25 7.77 0.52
N LEU A 110 -16.38 7.84 -0.49
CA LEU A 110 -14.94 7.70 -0.38
C LEU A 110 -14.30 9.05 -0.04
N PHE A 111 -13.36 9.05 0.90
CA PHE A 111 -12.60 10.22 1.30
C PHE A 111 -11.10 9.99 1.17
N ALA A 112 -10.37 11.05 0.85
CA ALA A 112 -8.97 11.16 1.18
C ALA A 112 -8.80 12.11 2.35
N LYS A 113 -7.92 11.75 3.28
CA LYS A 113 -7.68 12.49 4.52
C LYS A 113 -6.18 12.69 4.68
N ALA A 114 -5.81 13.81 5.30
CA ALA A 114 -4.42 14.12 5.55
C ALA A 114 -4.20 14.77 6.91
N ILE A 115 -3.08 14.41 7.52
CA ILE A 115 -2.53 15.02 8.74
C ILE A 115 -1.15 15.56 8.38
N ALA A 116 -0.98 16.88 8.43
CA ALA A 116 0.31 17.54 8.33
C ALA A 116 0.85 17.78 9.73
N ILE A 117 2.12 17.43 9.97
CA ILE A 117 2.82 17.71 11.23
C ILE A 117 4.08 18.52 10.97
N GLU A 118 4.48 19.31 11.95
CA GLU A 118 5.75 20.05 11.93
C GLU A 118 6.39 20.06 13.31
N VAL A 119 7.71 19.84 13.35
CA VAL A 119 8.55 19.92 14.55
C VAL A 119 9.83 20.67 14.17
N ASP A 120 10.02 21.85 14.72
CA ASP A 120 11.20 22.71 14.48
C ASP A 120 11.50 22.89 12.98
N GLY A 121 10.49 23.32 12.21
CA GLY A 121 10.56 23.53 10.76
C GLY A 121 10.61 22.25 9.91
N LYS A 122 10.77 21.06 10.51
CA LYS A 122 10.69 19.78 9.78
C LYS A 122 9.24 19.33 9.65
N GLU A 123 8.74 19.34 8.42
CA GLU A 123 7.36 18.99 8.09
C GLU A 123 7.24 17.55 7.53
N LEU A 124 6.13 16.87 7.88
CA LEU A 124 5.69 15.62 7.25
C LEU A 124 4.18 15.65 7.02
N VAL A 125 3.71 14.95 5.98
CA VAL A 125 2.28 14.79 5.70
C VAL A 125 1.92 13.33 5.54
N PHE A 126 1.02 12.84 6.40
CA PHE A 126 0.41 11.52 6.26
C PHE A 126 -0.87 11.66 5.46
N LEU A 127 -0.98 10.93 4.35
CA LEU A 127 -2.16 10.93 3.49
C LEU A 127 -2.65 9.50 3.31
N SER A 128 -3.93 9.27 3.56
CA SER A 128 -4.59 8.01 3.22
C SER A 128 -5.89 8.28 2.47
N ALA A 129 -6.16 7.46 1.46
CA ALA A 129 -7.38 7.49 0.67
C ALA A 129 -8.17 6.20 0.81
N ASP A 130 -9.50 6.31 0.77
CA ASP A 130 -10.41 5.17 0.62
C ASP A 130 -10.30 4.60 -0.80
N MET A 131 -9.19 3.92 -1.05
CA MET A 131 -8.77 3.36 -2.33
C MET A 131 -8.09 2.01 -2.11
N VAL A 132 -7.93 1.22 -3.18
CA VAL A 132 -7.10 0.01 -3.14
C VAL A 132 -5.62 0.38 -2.90
N LEU A 133 -5.14 1.44 -3.55
CA LEU A 133 -3.81 2.03 -3.36
C LEU A 133 -3.81 3.44 -3.96
N VAL A 134 -2.80 4.26 -3.66
CA VAL A 134 -2.56 5.51 -4.39
C VAL A 134 -1.59 5.23 -5.56
N PRO A 135 -2.03 5.35 -6.82
CA PRO A 135 -1.21 4.99 -7.98
C PRO A 135 0.00 5.89 -8.16
N GLU A 136 1.11 5.34 -8.67
CA GLU A 136 2.35 6.08 -8.86
C GLU A 136 2.17 7.31 -9.77
N LEU A 137 1.38 7.20 -10.85
CA LEU A 137 1.11 8.35 -11.72
C LEU A 137 0.41 9.51 -10.98
N VAL A 138 -0.47 9.19 -10.03
CA VAL A 138 -1.13 10.18 -9.18
C VAL A 138 -0.10 10.82 -8.25
N VAL A 139 0.79 10.02 -7.66
CA VAL A 139 1.87 10.51 -6.78
C VAL A 139 2.84 11.44 -7.53
N LEU A 140 3.24 11.07 -8.75
CA LEU A 140 4.12 11.90 -9.58
C LEU A 140 3.46 13.22 -9.95
N GLN A 141 2.18 13.21 -10.30
CA GLN A 141 1.44 14.44 -10.59
C GLN A 141 1.26 15.29 -9.33
N VAL A 142 0.99 14.69 -8.15
CA VAL A 142 0.96 15.40 -6.86
C VAL A 142 2.32 16.03 -6.55
N LYS A 143 3.43 15.29 -6.74
CA LYS A 143 4.80 15.80 -6.60
C LYS A 143 5.05 17.00 -7.52
N SER A 144 4.62 16.92 -8.78
CA SER A 144 4.74 18.02 -9.73
C SER A 144 3.91 19.24 -9.31
N ASN A 145 2.68 19.03 -8.85
CA ASN A 145 1.79 20.10 -8.43
C ASN A 145 2.28 20.83 -7.17
N LEU A 146 3.03 20.14 -6.31
CA LEU A 146 3.56 20.66 -5.04
C LEU A 146 5.04 21.07 -5.13
N GLN A 147 5.58 21.20 -6.35
CA GLN A 147 6.96 21.64 -6.56
C GLN A 147 7.21 23.00 -5.90
N GLY A 148 8.23 23.08 -5.05
CA GLY A 148 8.55 24.29 -4.28
C GLY A 148 7.71 24.48 -3.00
N GLU A 149 6.70 23.64 -2.77
CA GLU A 149 5.86 23.70 -1.56
C GLU A 149 6.24 22.62 -0.54
N ILE A 150 6.29 21.36 -0.96
CA ILE A 150 6.67 20.22 -0.12
C ILE A 150 7.22 19.07 -0.99
N PRO A 151 8.42 18.53 -0.70
CA PRO A 151 8.98 17.39 -1.41
C PRO A 151 8.22 16.08 -1.16
N ARG A 152 8.27 15.16 -2.14
CA ARG A 152 7.64 13.82 -2.05
C ARG A 152 8.15 13.02 -0.84
N GLU A 153 9.41 13.23 -0.48
CA GLU A 153 10.11 12.58 0.61
C GLU A 153 9.52 12.93 1.99
N GLN A 154 8.76 14.03 2.08
CA GLN A 154 8.03 14.45 3.28
C GLN A 154 6.55 14.01 3.27
N ILE A 155 6.09 13.33 2.23
CA ILE A 155 4.72 12.84 2.13
C ILE A 155 4.73 11.31 2.26
N ILE A 156 3.90 10.81 3.16
CA ILE A 156 3.66 9.39 3.38
C ILE A 156 2.31 9.08 2.78
N PHE A 157 2.32 8.36 1.67
CA PHE A 157 1.11 7.92 1.02
C PHE A 157 0.63 6.62 1.65
N GLY A 158 -0.67 6.40 1.60
CA GLY A 158 -1.30 5.18 2.01
C GLY A 158 -2.70 5.08 1.46
N ALA A 159 -3.31 3.94 1.70
CA ALA A 159 -4.70 3.70 1.38
C ALA A 159 -5.32 2.79 2.43
N THR A 160 -6.65 2.78 2.50
CA THR A 160 -7.38 1.83 3.34
C THR A 160 -7.39 0.41 2.75
N HIS A 161 -7.02 0.30 1.47
CA HIS A 161 -7.05 -0.92 0.67
C HIS A 161 -8.46 -1.48 0.47
N THR A 162 -9.49 -0.61 0.40
CA THR A 162 -10.84 -1.04 -0.02
C THR A 162 -10.86 -1.43 -1.50
N HIS A 163 -11.43 -2.59 -1.82
CA HIS A 163 -11.64 -3.05 -3.19
C HIS A 163 -12.95 -2.51 -3.83
N ALA A 164 -13.75 -1.74 -3.08
CA ALA A 164 -14.97 -1.09 -3.57
C ALA A 164 -14.72 0.40 -3.88
N SER A 165 -13.59 0.68 -4.56
CA SER A 165 -13.03 2.02 -4.72
C SER A 165 -12.52 2.31 -6.14
N ILE A 166 -12.01 3.52 -6.36
CA ILE A 166 -11.68 4.11 -7.65
C ILE A 166 -10.60 3.30 -8.40
N GLY A 167 -10.94 2.82 -9.60
CA GLY A 167 -10.03 2.20 -10.56
C GLY A 167 -9.60 3.15 -11.70
N ASN A 168 -9.25 2.58 -12.85
CA ASN A 168 -8.89 3.25 -14.11
C ASN A 168 -7.63 4.14 -14.03
N CYS A 169 -6.76 3.95 -13.03
CA CYS A 169 -5.62 4.83 -12.77
C CYS A 169 -4.24 4.23 -13.07
N ILE A 170 -4.14 2.95 -13.46
CA ILE A 170 -2.86 2.30 -13.75
C ILE A 170 -2.87 1.79 -15.21
N PRO A 171 -1.91 2.21 -16.06
CA PRO A 171 -1.84 1.77 -17.44
C PRO A 171 -1.22 0.37 -17.58
N GLY A 172 -1.34 -0.19 -18.79
CA GLY A 172 -0.69 -1.44 -19.15
C GLY A 172 -1.54 -2.64 -18.80
N PHE A 173 -1.26 -3.77 -19.46
CA PHE A 173 -2.11 -4.96 -19.42
C PHE A 173 -2.47 -5.40 -18.01
N VAL A 174 -1.49 -5.47 -17.10
CA VAL A 174 -1.72 -5.85 -15.70
C VAL A 174 -2.54 -4.79 -14.98
N GLY A 175 -2.16 -3.52 -15.07
CA GLY A 175 -2.88 -2.42 -14.41
C GLY A 175 -4.35 -2.36 -14.82
N GLU A 176 -4.61 -2.43 -16.11
CA GLU A 176 -5.96 -2.41 -16.69
C GLU A 176 -6.76 -3.66 -16.32
N SER A 177 -6.12 -4.83 -16.25
CA SER A 177 -6.79 -6.07 -15.83
C SER A 177 -7.24 -6.06 -14.37
N PHE A 178 -6.64 -5.24 -13.50
CA PHE A 178 -6.96 -5.17 -12.07
C PHE A 178 -7.76 -3.93 -11.65
N MET A 179 -7.71 -2.87 -12.46
CA MET A 179 -8.32 -1.58 -12.13
C MET A 179 -9.29 -1.09 -13.21
N GLY A 180 -9.41 -1.79 -14.33
CA GLY A 180 -10.16 -1.34 -15.50
C GLY A 180 -9.33 -0.45 -16.43
N GLU A 181 -9.86 -0.24 -17.63
CA GLU A 181 -9.24 0.54 -18.72
C GLU A 181 -8.66 1.87 -18.21
N PHE A 182 -7.42 2.16 -18.57
CA PHE A 182 -6.71 3.33 -18.08
C PHE A 182 -7.31 4.65 -18.60
N ARG A 183 -7.53 5.59 -17.68
CA ARG A 183 -8.12 6.91 -17.95
C ARG A 183 -7.27 8.03 -17.37
N PRO A 184 -6.44 8.71 -18.19
CA PRO A 184 -5.57 9.79 -17.73
C PRO A 184 -6.30 10.90 -16.95
N GLU A 185 -7.55 11.19 -17.31
CA GLU A 185 -8.38 12.20 -16.65
C GLU A 185 -8.67 11.87 -15.17
N VAL A 186 -8.74 10.59 -14.81
CA VAL A 186 -8.92 10.16 -13.42
C VAL A 186 -7.64 10.45 -12.62
N VAL A 187 -6.46 10.26 -13.23
CA VAL A 187 -5.17 10.61 -12.62
C VAL A 187 -5.08 12.11 -12.38
N THR A 188 -5.40 12.94 -13.37
CA THR A 188 -5.39 14.41 -13.24
C THR A 188 -6.38 14.90 -12.19
N TRP A 189 -7.59 14.36 -12.17
CA TRP A 189 -8.62 14.71 -11.20
C TRP A 189 -8.22 14.34 -9.77
N LEU A 190 -7.78 13.08 -9.56
CA LEU A 190 -7.42 12.59 -8.25
C LEU A 190 -6.20 13.31 -7.71
N SER A 191 -5.15 13.50 -8.52
CA SER A 191 -3.97 14.26 -8.11
C SER A 191 -4.31 15.69 -7.73
N GLY A 192 -5.18 16.39 -8.47
CA GLY A 192 -5.66 17.73 -8.10
C GLY A 192 -6.46 17.77 -6.79
N LYS A 193 -7.21 16.70 -6.46
CA LYS A 193 -7.88 16.55 -5.15
C LYS A 193 -6.85 16.32 -4.04
N LEU A 194 -5.89 15.43 -4.23
CA LEU A 194 -4.86 15.11 -3.23
C LEU A 194 -3.89 16.28 -2.99
N THR A 195 -3.54 17.05 -4.01
CA THR A 195 -2.76 18.30 -3.87
C THR A 195 -3.49 19.28 -2.95
N ARG A 196 -4.78 19.55 -3.20
CA ARG A 196 -5.59 20.45 -2.36
C ARG A 196 -5.72 19.93 -0.94
N LEU A 197 -5.90 18.62 -0.78
CA LEU A 197 -5.95 17.99 0.54
C LEU A 197 -4.68 18.25 1.36
N ILE A 198 -3.50 18.06 0.74
CA ILE A 198 -2.21 18.31 1.39
C ILE A 198 -2.10 19.79 1.77
N GLN A 199 -2.36 20.71 0.84
CA GLN A 199 -2.31 22.15 1.10
C GLN A 199 -3.27 22.58 2.23
N ASN A 200 -4.47 22.00 2.28
CA ASN A 200 -5.44 22.30 3.33
C ASN A 200 -4.98 21.80 4.70
N ALA A 201 -4.42 20.59 4.78
CA ALA A 201 -3.88 20.07 6.04
C ALA A 201 -2.72 20.94 6.55
N ARG A 202 -1.82 21.37 5.66
CA ARG A 202 -0.70 22.26 6.02
C ARG A 202 -1.18 23.62 6.53
N LYS A 203 -2.22 24.19 5.91
CA LYS A 203 -2.82 25.48 6.33
C LYS A 203 -3.56 25.41 7.67
N ASP A 204 -4.03 24.23 8.08
CA ASP A 204 -4.76 24.02 9.34
C ASP A 204 -3.82 23.78 10.55
N LYS A 205 -2.49 23.87 10.39
CA LYS A 205 -1.53 23.60 11.47
C LYS A 205 -1.73 24.53 12.67
N LYS A 206 -1.81 23.93 13.86
CA LYS A 206 -1.85 24.60 15.17
C LYS A 206 -0.92 23.86 16.15
N PRO A 207 -0.53 24.47 17.29
CA PRO A 207 0.16 23.73 18.34
C PRO A 207 -0.65 22.50 18.72
N ALA A 208 0.02 21.36 18.88
CA ALA A 208 -0.62 20.07 19.05
C ALA A 208 0.16 19.17 19.99
N LYS A 209 -0.46 18.04 20.33
CA LYS A 209 0.13 16.95 21.10
C LYS A 209 -0.02 15.63 20.37
N PHE A 210 0.92 14.71 20.62
CA PHE A 210 1.01 13.41 19.97
C PHE A 210 0.92 12.28 21.00
N SER A 211 0.29 11.17 20.60
CA SER A 211 0.35 9.91 21.33
C SER A 211 0.26 8.73 20.36
N SER A 212 0.81 7.59 20.76
CA SER A 212 0.70 6.34 20.01
C SER A 212 0.49 5.15 20.95
N GLY A 213 0.02 4.04 20.39
CA GLY A 213 -0.10 2.77 21.11
C GLY A 213 -0.78 1.71 20.25
N PHE A 214 -1.02 0.53 20.82
CA PHE A 214 -1.76 -0.51 20.13
C PHE A 214 -2.68 -1.30 21.06
N ILE A 215 -3.66 -1.97 20.47
CA ILE A 215 -4.53 -2.94 21.14
C ILE A 215 -4.68 -4.19 20.25
N LYS A 216 -4.75 -5.38 20.84
CA LYS A 216 -4.91 -6.62 20.07
C LYS A 216 -6.37 -6.88 19.70
N ALA A 217 -6.62 -7.25 18.44
CA ALA A 217 -7.93 -7.61 17.89
C ALA A 217 -7.90 -8.95 17.12
N PRO A 218 -7.48 -10.08 17.75
CA PRO A 218 -7.30 -11.38 17.07
C PRO A 218 -8.61 -11.97 16.51
N HIS A 219 -9.76 -11.52 17.01
CA HIS A 219 -11.06 -11.99 16.56
C HIS A 219 -11.50 -11.38 15.22
N LEU A 220 -10.79 -10.35 14.73
CA LEU A 220 -11.12 -9.61 13.50
C LEU A 220 -10.17 -9.89 12.32
N ILE A 221 -9.20 -10.78 12.52
CA ILE A 221 -8.17 -11.10 11.53
C ILE A 221 -7.96 -12.61 11.44
N ARG A 222 -7.52 -13.08 10.26
CA ARG A 222 -7.09 -14.47 10.02
C ARG A 222 -5.96 -14.49 9.01
N ASN A 223 -5.08 -15.48 9.08
CA ASN A 223 -4.11 -15.74 8.01
C ASN A 223 -4.82 -16.49 6.87
N ARG A 224 -4.65 -16.01 5.63
CA ARG A 224 -5.34 -16.57 4.45
C ARG A 224 -4.45 -17.46 3.58
N ILE A 225 -3.14 -17.48 3.82
CA ILE A 225 -2.18 -18.33 3.09
C ILE A 225 -2.16 -19.74 3.70
N ILE A 226 -1.96 -19.84 5.03
CA ILE A 226 -1.86 -21.13 5.74
C ILE A 226 -2.94 -21.35 6.81
N GLY A 227 -3.91 -20.45 6.91
CA GLY A 227 -5.06 -20.62 7.79
C GLY A 227 -4.68 -20.53 9.28
N LYS A 228 -5.22 -21.44 10.10
CA LYS A 228 -5.12 -21.36 11.57
C LYS A 228 -3.71 -21.57 12.13
N THR A 229 -2.80 -22.16 11.37
CA THR A 229 -1.41 -22.40 11.78
C THR A 229 -0.50 -21.19 11.55
N GLY A 230 -0.97 -20.18 10.81
CA GLY A 230 -0.21 -18.97 10.53
C GLY A 230 -0.25 -17.96 11.68
N ARG A 231 0.86 -17.23 11.83
CA ARG A 231 0.95 -16.14 12.81
C ARG A 231 0.05 -14.98 12.39
N LEU A 232 -0.45 -14.24 13.39
CA LEU A 232 -1.34 -13.09 13.20
C LEU A 232 -0.65 -11.81 13.65
N ASN A 233 -0.53 -10.83 12.76
CA ASN A 233 -0.31 -9.46 13.18
C ASN A 233 -1.68 -8.87 13.58
N ASP A 234 -2.10 -9.17 14.81
CA ASP A 234 -3.42 -8.83 15.33
C ASP A 234 -3.50 -7.48 16.04
N LYS A 235 -2.44 -6.66 15.98
CA LYS A 235 -2.41 -5.34 16.58
C LYS A 235 -3.16 -4.33 15.72
N LEU A 236 -4.11 -3.64 16.32
CA LEU A 236 -4.62 -2.36 15.86
C LEU A 236 -3.73 -1.27 16.46
N ASP A 237 -2.84 -0.72 15.63
CA ASP A 237 -2.00 0.40 16.03
C ASP A 237 -2.80 1.70 15.87
N MET A 238 -2.66 2.59 16.85
CA MET A 238 -3.33 3.88 16.87
C MET A 238 -2.30 4.99 17.04
N VAL A 239 -2.44 6.03 16.21
CA VAL A 239 -1.69 7.28 16.34
C VAL A 239 -2.71 8.40 16.54
N SER A 240 -2.50 9.29 17.51
CA SER A 240 -3.40 10.41 17.79
C SER A 240 -2.66 11.73 17.84
N PHE A 241 -3.25 12.72 17.18
CA PHE A 241 -2.83 14.11 17.20
C PHE A 241 -3.97 14.97 17.73
N ALA A 242 -3.71 15.80 18.73
CA ALA A 242 -4.71 16.71 19.30
C ALA A 242 -4.20 18.15 19.22
N GLN A 243 -4.87 19.00 18.45
CA GLN A 243 -4.59 20.44 18.44
C GLN A 243 -4.99 21.05 19.79
N GLU A 244 -4.21 22.01 20.27
CA GLU A 244 -4.56 22.79 21.44
C GLU A 244 -5.84 23.62 21.16
N ASN A 245 -6.87 23.43 22.00
CA ASN A 245 -8.20 24.03 21.84
C ASN A 245 -8.80 23.82 20.42
N GLY A 246 -8.45 22.72 19.78
CA GLY A 246 -8.80 22.45 18.38
C GLY A 246 -9.30 21.03 18.18
N LYS A 247 -9.06 20.54 16.97
CA LYS A 247 -9.52 19.23 16.52
C LYS A 247 -8.66 18.11 17.11
N LYS A 248 -9.23 16.91 17.19
CA LYS A 248 -8.52 15.65 17.44
C LYS A 248 -8.56 14.78 16.19
N ALA A 249 -7.39 14.37 15.71
CA ALA A 249 -7.25 13.43 14.61
C ALA A 249 -6.65 12.11 15.11
N VAL A 250 -7.07 11.00 14.49
CA VAL A 250 -6.54 9.67 14.79
C VAL A 250 -6.27 8.91 13.50
N ILE A 251 -5.25 8.06 13.54
CA ILE A 251 -4.92 7.11 12.49
C ILE A 251 -5.03 5.71 13.09
N GLY A 252 -5.85 4.86 12.49
CA GLY A 252 -5.85 3.42 12.74
C GLY A 252 -5.02 2.67 11.69
N ILE A 253 -4.20 1.73 12.12
CA ILE A 253 -3.46 0.81 11.24
C ILE A 253 -3.78 -0.63 11.65
N PHE A 254 -4.28 -1.43 10.72
CA PHE A 254 -4.63 -2.83 11.01
C PHE A 254 -4.25 -3.76 9.85
N GLY A 255 -3.85 -4.98 10.21
CA GLY A 255 -3.29 -5.96 9.27
C GLY A 255 -4.30 -6.78 8.48
N ALA A 256 -5.60 -6.49 8.50
CA ALA A 256 -6.59 -7.30 7.76
C ALA A 256 -6.97 -6.68 6.40
N HIS A 257 -6.93 -7.45 5.29
CA HIS A 257 -7.44 -6.97 4.00
C HIS A 257 -8.89 -6.46 4.06
N ALA A 258 -9.13 -5.24 3.54
CA ALA A 258 -10.44 -4.61 3.38
C ALA A 258 -11.19 -5.17 2.16
N THR A 259 -11.57 -6.44 2.30
CA THR A 259 -12.22 -7.30 1.30
C THR A 259 -13.50 -7.91 1.85
N THR A 260 -14.25 -7.14 2.67
CA THR A 260 -15.56 -7.61 3.17
C THR A 260 -16.63 -7.44 2.11
N ILE A 261 -16.46 -6.45 1.24
CA ILE A 261 -17.26 -6.21 0.04
C ILE A 261 -16.59 -6.90 -1.12
N GLY A 262 -17.27 -7.88 -1.72
CA GLY A 262 -16.72 -8.73 -2.79
C GLY A 262 -17.07 -8.24 -4.20
N PRO A 263 -16.72 -9.01 -5.25
CA PRO A 263 -16.93 -8.65 -6.65
C PRO A 263 -18.41 -8.57 -7.08
N TRP A 264 -19.34 -8.96 -6.21
CA TRP A 264 -20.78 -8.84 -6.43
C TRP A 264 -21.29 -7.39 -6.35
N ASN A 265 -20.50 -6.48 -5.78
CA ASN A 265 -20.89 -5.11 -5.51
C ASN A 265 -20.65 -4.22 -6.74
N ASP A 266 -21.54 -3.24 -6.96
CA ASP A 266 -21.51 -2.25 -8.03
C ASP A 266 -21.61 -0.81 -7.47
N THR A 267 -21.34 -0.62 -6.17
CA THR A 267 -21.40 0.68 -5.49
C THR A 267 -20.11 1.04 -4.76
N PHE A 268 -19.73 2.31 -4.72
CA PHE A 268 -18.57 2.71 -3.92
C PHE A 268 -18.78 2.50 -2.42
N SER A 269 -17.73 2.07 -1.73
CA SER A 269 -17.71 1.96 -0.27
C SER A 269 -16.28 1.96 0.29
N GLY A 270 -16.10 2.58 1.45
CA GLY A 270 -14.86 2.53 2.22
C GLY A 270 -14.58 1.18 2.90
N ASP A 271 -15.43 0.16 2.71
CA ASP A 271 -15.37 -1.15 3.39
C ASP A 271 -15.31 -0.97 4.92
N TYR A 272 -14.79 -1.95 5.67
CA TYR A 272 -14.72 -1.89 7.13
C TYR A 272 -13.87 -0.70 7.62
N PRO A 273 -12.80 -0.25 6.92
CA PRO A 273 -12.10 0.99 7.28
C PRO A 273 -13.01 2.22 7.27
N GLY A 274 -13.91 2.34 6.29
CA GLY A 274 -14.89 3.43 6.24
C GLY A 274 -15.83 3.42 7.44
N TYR A 275 -16.32 2.24 7.85
CA TYR A 275 -17.12 2.11 9.09
C TYR A 275 -16.32 2.44 10.35
N PHE A 276 -15.06 2.00 10.44
CA PHE A 276 -14.16 2.34 11.54
C PHE A 276 -14.00 3.86 11.68
N GLN A 277 -13.68 4.54 10.58
CA GLN A 277 -13.50 5.98 10.57
C GLN A 277 -14.78 6.71 11.01
N ARG A 278 -15.94 6.38 10.40
CA ARG A 278 -17.22 7.01 10.74
C ARG A 278 -17.65 6.75 12.18
N SER A 279 -17.38 5.57 12.71
CA SER A 279 -17.71 5.22 14.10
C SER A 279 -16.91 6.07 15.09
N LEU A 280 -15.59 6.19 14.90
CA LEU A 280 -14.76 7.08 15.72
C LEU A 280 -15.17 8.55 15.59
N GLU A 281 -15.52 8.99 14.39
CA GLU A 281 -15.99 10.36 14.16
C GLU A 281 -17.32 10.64 14.88
N ALA A 282 -18.25 9.69 14.86
CA ALA A 282 -19.51 9.78 15.61
C ALA A 282 -19.31 9.79 17.14
N GLN A 283 -18.17 9.30 17.62
CA GLN A 283 -17.79 9.23 19.04
C GLN A 283 -16.90 10.41 19.48
N GLY A 284 -16.82 11.48 18.69
CA GLY A 284 -16.17 12.74 19.09
C GLY A 284 -14.74 12.93 18.58
N ILE A 285 -14.28 12.12 17.62
CA ILE A 285 -13.02 12.38 16.90
C ILE A 285 -13.31 13.25 15.67
N ASP A 286 -12.60 14.36 15.48
CA ASP A 286 -12.84 15.28 14.36
C ASP A 286 -12.38 14.74 12.99
N LEU A 287 -11.33 13.92 12.97
CA LEU A 287 -10.82 13.27 11.76
C LEU A 287 -10.27 11.88 12.09
N ALA A 288 -10.90 10.83 11.56
CA ALA A 288 -10.37 9.47 11.66
C ALA A 288 -9.83 9.00 10.30
N MET A 289 -8.57 8.58 10.26
CA MET A 289 -7.91 8.02 9.09
C MET A 289 -7.62 6.54 9.31
N PHE A 290 -7.45 5.81 8.22
CA PHE A 290 -7.05 4.41 8.28
C PHE A 290 -5.95 4.14 7.27
N PHE A 291 -4.93 3.39 7.65
CA PHE A 291 -3.92 2.85 6.74
C PHE A 291 -3.99 1.32 6.78
N ALA A 292 -3.92 0.69 5.61
CA ALA A 292 -3.68 -0.73 5.55
C ALA A 292 -2.29 -1.05 6.11
N GLY A 293 -2.27 -1.93 7.12
CA GLY A 293 -1.04 -2.45 7.69
C GLY A 293 -0.38 -3.50 6.81
N THR A 294 0.22 -4.51 7.43
CA THR A 294 0.82 -5.66 6.75
C THR A 294 -0.25 -6.68 6.33
N VAL A 295 -1.02 -6.33 5.30
CA VAL A 295 -2.19 -7.10 4.86
C VAL A 295 -1.84 -8.33 4.02
N GLY A 296 -0.63 -8.41 3.46
CA GLY A 296 -0.25 -9.34 2.39
C GLY A 296 -0.57 -10.82 2.63
N SER A 297 -0.67 -11.29 3.88
CA SER A 297 -1.04 -12.68 4.21
C SER A 297 -2.29 -12.82 5.08
N HIS A 298 -2.98 -11.71 5.34
CA HIS A 298 -4.06 -11.61 6.32
C HIS A 298 -5.37 -11.16 5.69
N SER A 299 -6.45 -11.84 6.05
CA SER A 299 -7.82 -11.45 5.68
C SER A 299 -8.60 -11.07 6.93
N ASN A 300 -9.71 -10.39 6.72
CA ASN A 300 -10.65 -10.05 7.77
C ASN A 300 -11.39 -11.31 8.29
N LYS A 301 -11.82 -11.22 9.55
CA LYS A 301 -12.70 -12.17 10.24
C LYS A 301 -13.79 -11.36 10.94
N GLY A 302 -15.03 -11.82 10.93
CA GLY A 302 -16.14 -11.08 11.52
C GLY A 302 -17.47 -11.80 11.36
N LYS A 303 -18.52 -11.22 11.93
CA LYS A 303 -19.90 -11.73 11.86
C LYS A 303 -20.71 -10.96 10.81
N GLY A 304 -21.78 -11.57 10.32
CA GLY A 304 -22.66 -10.98 9.31
C GLY A 304 -22.15 -11.19 7.88
N GLU A 305 -22.95 -10.72 6.92
CA GLU A 305 -22.70 -10.88 5.48
C GLU A 305 -22.67 -9.52 4.78
N LYS A 306 -21.98 -9.43 3.64
CA LYS A 306 -21.88 -8.22 2.82
C LYS A 306 -21.54 -6.97 3.67
N PHE A 307 -22.30 -5.87 3.52
CA PHE A 307 -22.12 -4.63 4.27
C PHE A 307 -22.31 -4.78 5.79
N GLN A 308 -23.11 -5.75 6.26
CA GLN A 308 -23.25 -5.98 7.71
C GLN A 308 -21.94 -6.50 8.31
N LYS A 309 -21.21 -7.35 7.57
CA LYS A 309 -19.88 -7.80 7.97
C LYS A 309 -18.89 -6.64 8.05
N SER A 310 -18.90 -5.81 7.02
CA SER A 310 -18.09 -4.59 6.93
C SER A 310 -18.32 -3.69 8.14
N LYS A 311 -19.59 -3.41 8.44
CA LYS A 311 -20.03 -2.64 9.61
C LYS A 311 -19.56 -3.25 10.92
N TYR A 312 -19.82 -4.55 11.13
CA TYR A 312 -19.43 -5.26 12.35
C TYR A 312 -17.93 -5.12 12.64
N ILE A 313 -17.08 -5.33 11.62
CA ILE A 313 -15.63 -5.28 11.78
C ILE A 313 -15.17 -3.84 12.07
N GLY A 314 -15.67 -2.87 11.30
CA GLY A 314 -15.31 -1.46 11.47
C GLY A 314 -15.71 -0.91 12.84
N GLU A 315 -16.93 -1.17 13.29
CA GLU A 315 -17.42 -0.73 14.60
C GLU A 315 -16.68 -1.45 15.74
N SER A 316 -16.42 -2.76 15.62
CA SER A 316 -15.65 -3.50 16.65
C SER A 316 -14.21 -2.98 16.80
N LEU A 317 -13.57 -2.59 15.69
CA LEU A 317 -12.25 -1.95 15.71
C LEU A 317 -12.33 -0.56 16.33
N ALA A 318 -13.37 0.23 16.04
CA ALA A 318 -13.56 1.56 16.59
C ALA A 318 -13.77 1.51 18.11
N ASP A 319 -14.57 0.57 18.61
CA ASP A 319 -14.78 0.35 20.05
C ASP A 319 -13.45 -0.02 20.73
N SER A 320 -12.66 -0.90 20.12
CA SER A 320 -11.32 -1.26 20.60
C SER A 320 -10.38 -0.06 20.62
N ALA A 321 -10.42 0.78 19.57
CA ALA A 321 -9.64 2.00 19.49
C ALA A 321 -10.03 3.00 20.58
N GLN A 322 -11.32 3.18 20.90
CA GLN A 322 -11.73 4.08 21.99
C GLN A 322 -11.17 3.67 23.35
N VAL A 323 -11.16 2.36 23.64
CA VAL A 323 -10.58 1.84 24.90
C VAL A 323 -9.11 2.23 25.02
N LEU A 324 -8.37 2.23 23.90
CA LEU A 324 -6.97 2.65 23.87
C LEU A 324 -6.84 4.19 23.91
N LEU A 325 -7.62 4.92 23.12
CA LEU A 325 -7.61 6.38 23.03
C LEU A 325 -7.89 7.05 24.39
N ALA A 326 -8.72 6.44 25.23
CA ALA A 326 -9.01 6.91 26.59
C ALA A 326 -7.81 6.82 27.55
N LYS A 327 -6.79 6.04 27.21
CA LYS A 327 -5.59 5.80 28.04
C LYS A 327 -4.33 6.46 27.50
N MET A 328 -4.41 7.06 26.30
CA MET A 328 -3.28 7.69 25.64
C MET A 328 -2.74 8.88 26.43
N GLN A 329 -1.42 8.90 26.60
CA GLN A 329 -0.69 10.02 27.19
C GLN A 329 -0.07 10.86 26.07
N TYR A 330 -0.25 12.17 26.15
CA TYR A 330 0.03 13.08 25.04
C TYR A 330 1.23 13.97 25.33
N ASP A 331 2.21 13.95 24.42
CA ASP A 331 3.40 14.80 24.47
C ASP A 331 3.23 16.02 23.55
N SER A 332 3.54 17.21 24.07
CA SER A 332 3.58 18.45 23.27
C SER A 332 4.96 18.70 22.64
N ILE A 333 6.01 18.20 23.28
CA ILE A 333 7.38 18.20 22.75
C ILE A 333 7.64 16.85 22.10
N VAL A 334 8.00 16.88 20.83
CA VAL A 334 8.22 15.68 20.04
C VAL A 334 9.61 15.71 19.45
N THR A 335 10.31 14.57 19.53
CA THR A 335 11.48 14.29 18.73
C THR A 335 11.05 13.65 17.40
N LEU A 336 11.40 14.28 16.28
CA LEU A 336 11.12 13.79 14.94
C LEU A 336 12.40 13.41 14.20
N THR A 337 12.49 12.15 13.79
CA THR A 337 13.45 11.68 12.77
C THR A 337 12.68 11.13 11.58
N ALA A 338 13.12 11.44 10.38
CA ALA A 338 12.53 10.90 9.15
C ALA A 338 13.63 10.61 8.15
N ILE A 339 13.55 9.44 7.54
CA ILE A 339 14.48 8.92 6.54
C ILE A 339 13.67 8.51 5.31
N ASN A 340 14.10 8.98 4.16
CA ASN A 340 13.63 8.50 2.86
C ASN A 340 14.83 7.94 2.11
N THR A 341 14.69 6.74 1.56
CA THR A 341 15.70 6.12 0.71
C THR A 341 15.05 5.51 -0.53
N GLU A 342 15.84 5.36 -1.59
CA GLU A 342 15.42 4.66 -2.80
C GLU A 342 15.98 3.25 -2.79
N ILE A 343 15.14 2.27 -3.11
CA ILE A 343 15.54 0.87 -3.21
C ILE A 343 15.57 0.44 -4.68
N GLU A 344 16.48 -0.47 -4.98
CA GLU A 344 16.48 -1.22 -6.24
C GLU A 344 15.88 -2.61 -5.99
N ILE A 345 15.32 -3.18 -7.06
CA ILE A 345 14.62 -4.46 -7.05
C ILE A 345 15.26 -5.40 -8.07
N PRO A 346 15.17 -6.72 -7.86
CA PRO A 346 15.64 -7.68 -8.86
C PRO A 346 14.84 -7.55 -10.16
N GLU A 347 15.37 -8.13 -11.23
CA GLU A 347 14.63 -8.23 -12.47
C GLU A 347 13.28 -8.92 -12.27
N LEU A 348 12.28 -8.49 -13.04
CA LEU A 348 10.93 -9.03 -12.94
C LEU A 348 10.96 -10.55 -13.11
N GLN A 349 10.42 -11.28 -12.14
CA GLN A 349 10.30 -12.74 -12.11
C GLN A 349 8.86 -13.27 -12.17
N ALA A 350 7.94 -12.48 -12.73
CA ALA A 350 6.51 -12.79 -12.82
C ALA A 350 6.14 -13.60 -14.09
N PHE A 351 4.85 -13.93 -14.21
CA PHE A 351 4.25 -14.66 -15.34
C PHE A 351 4.85 -16.06 -15.52
N TYR A 352 4.63 -16.89 -14.51
CA TYR A 352 5.15 -18.26 -14.42
C TYR A 352 4.59 -19.16 -15.52
N VAL A 353 5.48 -19.91 -16.16
CA VAL A 353 5.16 -21.01 -17.10
C VAL A 353 5.23 -22.36 -16.37
N SER A 354 6.13 -22.48 -15.40
CA SER A 354 6.26 -23.60 -14.46
C SER A 354 6.99 -23.12 -13.20
N ASP A 355 7.24 -24.02 -12.23
CA ASP A 355 8.03 -23.69 -11.03
C ASP A 355 9.48 -23.24 -11.30
N ARG A 356 9.99 -23.52 -12.50
CA ARG A 356 11.38 -23.20 -12.90
C ARG A 356 11.48 -22.19 -14.02
N LEU A 357 10.37 -21.90 -14.70
CA LEU A 357 10.35 -21.11 -15.91
C LEU A 357 9.29 -20.03 -15.82
N ARG A 358 9.64 -18.83 -16.27
CA ARG A 358 8.79 -17.65 -16.30
C ARG A 358 8.97 -16.91 -17.61
N LEU A 359 8.13 -15.92 -17.86
CA LEU A 359 8.38 -14.97 -18.93
C LEU A 359 9.69 -14.21 -18.67
N SER A 360 10.44 -13.92 -19.74
CA SER A 360 11.69 -13.16 -19.63
C SER A 360 11.41 -11.75 -19.11
N PRO A 361 12.33 -11.14 -18.34
CA PRO A 361 12.13 -9.80 -17.77
C PRO A 361 11.75 -8.75 -18.82
N TRP A 362 12.39 -8.82 -19.99
CA TRP A 362 12.09 -7.94 -21.12
C TRP A 362 10.65 -8.09 -21.61
N ALA A 363 10.15 -9.32 -21.79
CA ALA A 363 8.79 -9.54 -22.26
C ALA A 363 7.76 -9.21 -21.17
N GLY A 364 8.00 -9.61 -19.92
CA GLY A 364 7.08 -9.38 -18.80
C GLY A 364 6.97 -7.90 -18.41
N SER A 365 8.06 -7.14 -18.47
CA SER A 365 8.02 -5.69 -18.18
C SER A 365 7.15 -4.90 -19.16
N LYS A 366 6.86 -5.42 -20.36
CA LYS A 366 5.91 -4.81 -21.30
C LYS A 366 4.45 -4.93 -20.86
N LEU A 367 4.14 -5.85 -19.96
CA LEU A 367 2.79 -6.07 -19.42
C LEU A 367 2.49 -5.21 -18.20
N LEU A 368 3.53 -4.73 -17.51
CA LEU A 368 3.43 -3.91 -16.31
C LEU A 368 3.55 -2.42 -16.63
N ALA A 369 2.99 -1.58 -15.77
CA ALA A 369 3.29 -0.16 -15.78
C ALA A 369 4.78 0.06 -15.47
N LYS A 370 5.39 1.04 -16.14
CA LYS A 370 6.76 1.44 -15.84
C LYS A 370 6.82 2.05 -14.44
N MET A 371 7.74 1.56 -13.62
CA MET A 371 8.01 2.10 -12.29
C MET A 371 9.19 3.07 -12.31
N ASN A 372 9.11 4.13 -11.50
CA ASN A 372 10.22 5.05 -11.23
C ASN A 372 10.94 4.65 -9.94
N SER A 373 11.74 5.57 -9.38
CA SER A 373 12.43 5.40 -8.09
C SER A 373 11.49 4.86 -7.02
N ILE A 374 11.88 3.76 -6.37
CA ILE A 374 11.05 3.08 -5.37
C ILE A 374 11.42 3.59 -4.00
N HIS A 375 10.47 4.21 -3.31
CA HIS A 375 10.74 4.85 -2.02
C HIS A 375 10.44 3.92 -0.84
N LEU A 376 11.39 3.82 0.09
CA LEU A 376 11.18 3.27 1.43
C LEU A 376 11.33 4.43 2.44
N GLN A 377 10.31 4.63 3.28
CA GLN A 377 10.29 5.73 4.25
C GLN A 377 10.15 5.20 5.67
N GLY A 378 10.92 5.79 6.58
CA GLY A 378 10.95 5.46 7.99
C GLY A 378 10.87 6.72 8.83
N ILE A 379 10.02 6.72 9.85
CA ILE A 379 9.74 7.86 10.70
C ILE A 379 9.83 7.43 12.15
N ARG A 380 10.41 8.27 12.99
CA ARG A 380 10.35 8.16 14.44
C ARG A 380 9.75 9.43 15.03
N LEU A 381 8.72 9.25 15.85
CA LEU A 381 8.13 10.28 16.70
C LEU A 381 8.23 9.79 18.14
N ASN A 382 9.12 10.37 18.96
CA ASN A 382 9.40 9.89 20.31
C ASN A 382 9.77 8.38 20.33
N ASP A 383 8.92 7.54 20.92
CA ASP A 383 9.01 6.08 21.04
C ASP A 383 8.20 5.33 19.96
N PHE A 384 7.63 6.04 19.00
CA PHE A 384 6.88 5.46 17.90
C PHE A 384 7.71 5.38 16.62
N VAL A 385 7.78 4.20 16.00
CA VAL A 385 8.46 3.95 14.73
C VAL A 385 7.45 3.56 13.64
N TRP A 386 7.43 4.30 12.53
CA TRP A 386 6.58 4.00 11.38
C TRP A 386 7.43 3.69 10.15
N ILE A 387 7.29 2.48 9.60
CA ILE A 387 7.87 2.08 8.30
C ILE A 387 6.77 2.03 7.23
N ALA A 388 6.91 2.83 6.17
CA ALA A 388 5.94 2.95 5.09
C ALA A 388 6.51 2.39 3.78
N MET A 389 5.83 1.38 3.24
CA MET A 389 6.35 0.49 2.20
C MET A 389 5.49 0.53 0.92
N PRO A 390 6.10 0.47 -0.28
CA PRO A 390 5.38 0.46 -1.55
C PRO A 390 4.95 -0.95 -1.98
N TYR A 391 4.53 -1.79 -1.04
CA TYR A 391 4.21 -3.19 -1.32
C TYR A 391 3.31 -3.81 -0.26
N GLU A 392 2.64 -4.93 -0.60
CA GLU A 392 1.79 -5.70 0.30
C GLU A 392 2.61 -6.69 1.13
N LEU A 393 3.06 -6.25 2.30
CA LEU A 393 3.85 -7.08 3.20
C LEU A 393 2.96 -8.09 3.94
N SER A 394 3.39 -9.36 3.95
CA SER A 394 2.82 -10.40 4.81
C SER A 394 2.86 -9.98 6.28
N GLY A 395 1.76 -10.11 7.00
CA GLY A 395 1.77 -9.80 8.43
C GLY A 395 2.55 -10.78 9.29
N GLU A 396 2.95 -11.95 8.76
CA GLU A 396 3.93 -12.79 9.46
C GLU A 396 5.31 -12.12 9.50
N TYR A 397 5.76 -11.56 8.37
CA TYR A 397 7.01 -10.79 8.32
C TYR A 397 6.90 -9.49 9.12
N GLY A 398 5.78 -8.78 9.00
CA GLY A 398 5.52 -7.58 9.77
C GLY A 398 5.60 -7.80 11.28
N LEU A 399 5.12 -8.95 11.75
CA LEU A 399 5.14 -9.29 13.16
C LEU A 399 6.55 -9.44 13.73
N ASP A 400 7.52 -9.90 12.93
CA ASP A 400 8.90 -10.08 13.39
C ASP A 400 9.55 -8.74 13.77
N LEU A 401 9.46 -7.75 12.88
CA LEU A 401 9.97 -6.41 13.15
C LEU A 401 9.18 -5.70 14.27
N LYS A 402 7.85 -5.82 14.27
CA LYS A 402 7.02 -5.23 15.33
C LYS A 402 7.36 -5.80 16.71
N ASN A 403 7.62 -7.11 16.81
CA ASN A 403 8.01 -7.74 18.07
C ASN A 403 9.40 -7.30 18.51
N ALA A 404 10.36 -7.17 17.59
CA ALA A 404 11.70 -6.68 17.91
C ALA A 404 11.67 -5.23 18.43
N LEU A 405 10.89 -4.36 17.77
CA LEU A 405 10.67 -2.98 18.21
C LEU A 405 10.00 -2.91 19.59
N GLU A 406 8.97 -3.73 19.82
CA GLU A 406 8.29 -3.79 21.13
C GLU A 406 9.24 -4.25 22.25
N LEU A 407 10.08 -5.26 22.00
CA LEU A 407 11.11 -5.70 22.95
C LEU A 407 12.12 -4.60 23.27
N ALA A 408 12.41 -3.72 22.30
CA ALA A 408 13.25 -2.55 22.48
C ALA A 408 12.51 -1.34 23.10
N GLY A 409 11.23 -1.47 23.45
CA GLY A 409 10.44 -0.44 24.11
C GLY A 409 9.74 0.55 23.16
N TYR A 410 9.62 0.22 21.87
CA TYR A 410 8.98 1.07 20.87
C TYR A 410 7.57 0.60 20.51
N ASN A 411 6.67 1.57 20.35
CA ASN A 411 5.44 1.37 19.57
C ASN A 411 5.79 1.41 18.08
N SER A 412 5.06 0.67 17.25
CA SER A 412 5.38 0.64 15.81
C SER A 412 4.19 0.46 14.90
N ALA A 413 4.25 1.06 13.71
CA ALA A 413 3.32 0.82 12.61
C ALA A 413 4.08 0.47 11.32
N LEU A 414 3.56 -0.53 10.61
CA LEU A 414 4.08 -0.95 9.31
C LEU A 414 2.92 -0.84 8.33
N THR A 415 3.04 0.04 7.32
CA THR A 415 1.96 0.28 6.36
C THR A 415 2.38 -0.04 4.94
N SER A 416 1.44 -0.63 4.21
CA SER A 416 1.55 -0.88 2.78
C SER A 416 1.07 0.33 1.95
N PHE A 417 1.31 0.28 0.63
CA PHE A 417 0.79 1.23 -0.37
C PHE A 417 1.34 2.66 -0.28
N ASN A 418 2.65 2.80 0.01
CA ASN A 418 3.34 4.09 0.05
C ASN A 418 3.60 4.70 -1.35
N GLY A 419 2.52 4.97 -2.09
CA GLY A 419 2.54 5.72 -3.33
C GLY A 419 3.08 4.98 -4.55
N GLN A 420 3.40 3.69 -4.40
CA GLN A 420 3.85 2.75 -5.42
C GLN A 420 3.44 1.32 -4.98
N TYR A 421 3.58 0.36 -5.89
CA TYR A 421 3.15 -1.02 -5.64
C TYR A 421 4.07 -2.06 -6.32
N LEU A 422 4.72 -2.90 -5.52
CA LEU A 422 5.58 -4.02 -5.98
C LEU A 422 4.92 -5.39 -5.90
N GLY A 423 3.59 -5.45 -5.78
CA GLY A 423 2.90 -6.71 -5.56
C GLY A 423 3.01 -7.20 -4.11
N TYR A 424 2.92 -8.52 -3.95
CA TYR A 424 2.84 -9.20 -2.67
C TYR A 424 4.22 -9.67 -2.20
N ILE A 425 4.53 -9.39 -0.94
CA ILE A 425 5.79 -9.76 -0.29
C ILE A 425 5.49 -10.76 0.81
N VAL A 426 5.67 -12.05 0.48
CA VAL A 426 5.41 -13.17 1.39
C VAL A 426 6.71 -13.84 1.84
N PRO A 427 6.71 -14.52 2.99
CA PRO A 427 7.81 -15.37 3.40
C PRO A 427 8.34 -16.29 2.31
N GLN A 428 9.66 -16.36 2.14
CA GLN A 428 10.29 -17.25 1.14
C GLN A 428 9.77 -18.69 1.26
N LYS A 429 9.52 -19.17 2.49
CA LYS A 429 8.90 -20.49 2.78
C LYS A 429 7.55 -20.73 2.07
N TYR A 430 6.84 -19.67 1.65
CA TYR A 430 5.57 -19.74 0.93
C TYR A 430 5.69 -19.51 -0.57
N TYR A 431 6.88 -19.20 -1.08
CA TYR A 431 7.08 -18.85 -2.48
C TYR A 431 6.53 -19.90 -3.46
N TYR A 432 6.72 -21.18 -3.15
CA TYR A 432 6.24 -22.28 -4.00
C TYR A 432 4.80 -22.71 -3.73
N TYR A 433 4.08 -22.07 -2.80
CA TYR A 433 2.67 -22.41 -2.57
C TYR A 433 1.85 -21.88 -3.73
N ASP A 434 0.86 -22.66 -4.18
CA ASP A 434 -0.07 -22.26 -5.23
C ASP A 434 -1.15 -21.33 -4.65
N THR A 435 -0.72 -20.12 -4.32
CA THR A 435 -1.55 -19.08 -3.69
C THR A 435 -1.51 -17.82 -4.54
N TYR A 436 -2.57 -17.01 -4.44
CA TYR A 436 -2.70 -15.76 -5.18
C TYR A 436 -1.48 -14.84 -4.94
N GLU A 437 -1.05 -14.75 -3.68
CA GLU A 437 0.03 -13.90 -3.22
C GLU A 437 1.39 -14.34 -3.75
N ALA A 438 1.70 -15.63 -3.65
CA ALA A 438 3.01 -16.13 -4.06
C ALA A 438 3.14 -16.29 -5.58
N ARG A 439 2.06 -16.69 -6.28
CA ARG A 439 2.11 -17.05 -7.71
C ARG A 439 1.62 -15.96 -8.64
N LEU A 440 0.48 -15.36 -8.36
CA LEU A 440 -0.08 -14.37 -9.28
C LEU A 440 0.51 -12.98 -9.04
N MET A 441 0.72 -12.63 -7.76
CA MET A 441 1.14 -11.29 -7.36
C MET A 441 2.56 -11.22 -6.76
N GLY A 442 3.28 -12.34 -6.69
CA GLY A 442 4.68 -12.40 -6.32
C GLY A 442 5.54 -12.19 -7.56
N TRP A 443 6.11 -11.00 -7.73
CA TRP A 443 6.69 -10.60 -9.01
C TRP A 443 8.21 -10.65 -9.09
N TYR A 444 8.91 -10.80 -7.97
CA TYR A 444 10.35 -10.51 -7.89
C TYR A 444 11.18 -11.67 -7.35
N GLY A 445 10.61 -12.87 -7.38
CA GLY A 445 11.30 -14.11 -7.04
C GLY A 445 11.33 -14.42 -5.54
N PRO A 446 11.96 -15.55 -5.17
CA PRO A 446 11.88 -16.11 -3.82
C PRO A 446 12.58 -15.25 -2.76
N SER A 447 13.63 -14.54 -3.15
CA SER A 447 14.50 -13.79 -2.23
C SER A 447 13.96 -12.40 -1.87
N MET A 448 12.94 -11.91 -2.58
CA MET A 448 12.43 -10.54 -2.43
C MET A 448 11.92 -10.26 -1.01
N GLY A 449 11.26 -11.25 -0.39
CA GLY A 449 10.73 -11.15 0.97
C GLY A 449 11.80 -10.86 2.00
N ASP A 450 12.84 -11.69 2.02
CA ASP A 450 13.92 -11.58 3.00
C ASP A 450 14.77 -10.32 2.74
N TYR A 451 15.04 -9.99 1.47
CA TYR A 451 15.70 -8.76 1.08
C TYR A 451 14.99 -7.52 1.65
N LEU A 452 13.69 -7.37 1.36
CA LEU A 452 12.92 -6.21 1.82
C LEU A 452 12.79 -6.16 3.34
N MET A 453 12.68 -7.31 4.01
CA MET A 453 12.68 -7.34 5.47
C MET A 453 14.01 -6.91 6.05
N GLU A 454 15.15 -7.32 5.47
CA GLU A 454 16.45 -6.82 5.89
C GLU A 454 16.52 -5.29 5.79
N LEU A 455 16.03 -4.70 4.70
CA LEU A 455 15.98 -3.23 4.55
C LEU A 455 15.11 -2.58 5.63
N ASN A 456 13.95 -3.16 5.94
CA ASN A 456 13.08 -2.66 7.01
C ASN A 456 13.76 -2.73 8.38
N PHE A 457 14.50 -3.80 8.68
CA PHE A 457 15.30 -3.92 9.90
C PHE A 457 16.44 -2.90 9.94
N LYS A 458 17.19 -2.71 8.84
CA LYS A 458 18.24 -1.67 8.76
C LYS A 458 17.68 -0.28 9.01
N LEU A 459 16.56 0.04 8.39
CA LEU A 459 15.89 1.33 8.56
C LEU A 459 15.38 1.53 9.99
N ALA A 460 14.79 0.50 10.59
CA ALA A 460 14.34 0.56 11.98
C ALA A 460 15.51 0.74 12.95
N ASN A 461 16.60 -0.02 12.78
CA ASN A 461 17.84 0.11 13.56
C ASN A 461 18.40 1.53 13.52
N GLU A 462 18.40 2.15 12.34
CA GLU A 462 18.87 3.51 12.17
C GLU A 462 17.95 4.55 12.85
N LEU A 463 16.64 4.31 12.87
CA LEU A 463 15.69 5.20 13.55
C LEU A 463 15.79 5.10 15.08
N THR A 464 16.04 3.90 15.60
CA THR A 464 16.11 3.63 17.04
C THR A 464 17.50 3.80 17.61
N ASP A 465 18.53 3.91 16.77
CA ASP A 465 19.95 3.85 17.14
C ASP A 465 20.26 2.56 17.94
N SER A 466 19.60 1.44 17.56
CA SER A 466 19.72 0.14 18.22
C SER A 466 19.87 -1.01 17.21
N ARG A 467 20.40 -2.15 17.64
CA ARG A 467 20.41 -3.38 16.85
C ARG A 467 19.26 -4.29 17.30
N LEU A 468 18.20 -4.33 16.51
CA LEU A 468 16.99 -5.14 16.72
C LEU A 468 17.17 -6.61 16.35
#